data_AF-A0A255HE41-F1
#
_entry.id   AF-A0A255HE41-F1
#
_cell.length_a   1.000
_cell.length_b   1.000
_cell.length_c   1.000
_cell.angle_alpha   90.00
_cell.angle_beta   90.00
_cell.angle_gamma   90.00
#
_symmetry.space_group_name_H-M   'P 1'
#
loop_
_entity.id
_entity.type
_entity.pdbx_description
1 polymer ?
#
loop_
_entity_poly.entity_id
_entity_poly.type
_entity_poly.pdbx_seq_one_letter_code
_entity_poly.pdbx_strand_id
1 'polypeptide(L)'
;MKSILFCTSYIRNEQQWQQRYQRWLNYYQDGPIEAVRKIMIDDGSPWLPTPDIIKTVPSTASLSLFNDDKVIVRFADNLGRQSVSAYPGWWRSFLHGVTLARELGVDKIVHIESDAYILSQHLADFINGIESGWHVLWCQRYRFPETAIQVICGDQFELFEQFKACQPDLNDGDLAENLLPFTAVHRQFKGERYSEVQKNRGFLRSKKFDFIPFLQRPFFRESIPDDADFVTQAVISQQFAFRKNS
;
A
#
# COMPACT_ATOMS: atom_id res chain seq x y z
N MET A 1 -13.92 14.77 -6.89
CA MET A 1 -13.27 14.05 -8.02
C MET A 1 -13.59 12.57 -7.94
N LYS A 2 -13.69 11.85 -9.07
CA LYS A 2 -13.85 10.40 -9.01
C LYS A 2 -12.50 9.76 -8.73
N SER A 3 -12.46 8.80 -7.82
CA SER A 3 -11.23 8.15 -7.37
C SER A 3 -11.38 6.64 -7.27
N ILE A 4 -10.30 5.91 -7.54
CA ILE A 4 -10.16 4.53 -7.06
C ILE A 4 -9.27 4.51 -5.81
N LEU A 5 -9.56 3.59 -4.91
CA LEU A 5 -8.66 3.22 -3.82
C LEU A 5 -8.13 1.82 -4.13
N PHE A 6 -6.82 1.65 -4.21
CA PHE A 6 -6.25 0.33 -4.42
C PHE A 6 -5.08 0.00 -3.49
N CYS A 7 -4.89 -1.29 -3.26
CA CYS A 7 -3.72 -1.84 -2.61
C CYS A 7 -3.14 -2.99 -3.47
N THR A 8 -1.90 -3.36 -3.19
CA THR A 8 -1.23 -4.50 -3.81
C THR A 8 -0.77 -5.50 -2.75
N SER A 9 -0.71 -6.78 -3.12
CA SER A 9 -0.15 -7.85 -2.29
C SER A 9 0.04 -9.13 -3.08
N TYR A 10 0.85 -10.02 -2.51
CA TYR A 10 0.88 -11.45 -2.79
C TYR A 10 0.46 -12.21 -1.53
N ILE A 11 -0.42 -13.21 -1.68
CA ILE A 11 -1.12 -13.94 -0.62
C ILE A 11 -0.84 -15.43 -0.75
N ARG A 12 0.01 -15.95 0.14
CA ARG A 12 0.41 -17.37 0.11
C ARG A 12 -0.67 -18.31 0.63
N ASN A 13 -1.48 -17.84 1.56
CA ASN A 13 -2.44 -18.64 2.30
C ASN A 13 -3.52 -17.76 2.95
N GLU A 14 -4.53 -18.41 3.51
CA GLU A 14 -5.65 -17.77 4.22
C GLU A 14 -5.21 -16.84 5.35
N GLN A 15 -4.19 -17.22 6.12
CA GLN A 15 -3.70 -16.38 7.21
C GLN A 15 -3.16 -15.04 6.70
N GLN A 16 -2.42 -15.04 5.58
CA GLN A 16 -1.95 -13.81 4.95
C GLN A 16 -3.10 -12.99 4.37
N TRP A 17 -4.12 -13.63 3.80
CA TRP A 17 -5.34 -12.95 3.35
C TRP A 17 -6.00 -12.19 4.50
N GLN A 18 -6.21 -12.86 5.64
CA GLN A 18 -6.79 -12.27 6.85
C GLN A 18 -5.98 -11.06 7.33
N GLN A 19 -4.64 -11.15 7.29
CA GLN A 19 -3.74 -10.11 7.77
C GLN A 19 -3.59 -8.90 6.83
N ARG A 20 -3.75 -9.12 5.53
CA ARG A 20 -3.52 -8.13 4.47
C ARG A 20 -4.87 -7.66 3.93
N TYR A 21 -5.30 -8.24 2.81
CA TYR A 21 -6.48 -7.80 2.08
C TYR A 21 -7.77 -7.81 2.89
N GLN A 22 -8.06 -8.83 3.70
CA GLN A 22 -9.31 -8.83 4.48
C GLN A 22 -9.31 -7.72 5.52
N ARG A 23 -8.21 -7.56 6.27
CA ARG A 23 -8.06 -6.50 7.26
C ARG A 23 -8.15 -5.13 6.62
N TRP A 24 -7.46 -4.92 5.51
CA TRP A 24 -7.48 -3.69 4.73
C TRP A 24 -8.89 -3.39 4.21
N LEU A 25 -9.57 -4.38 3.64
CA LEU A 25 -10.93 -4.24 3.13
C LEU A 25 -11.91 -3.90 4.26
N ASN A 26 -11.84 -4.59 5.39
CA ASN A 26 -12.68 -4.30 6.55
C ASN A 26 -12.45 -2.88 7.08
N TYR A 27 -11.21 -2.40 7.06
CA TYR A 27 -10.88 -1.03 7.49
C TYR A 27 -11.42 0.04 6.54
N TYR A 28 -11.29 -0.20 5.24
CA TYR A 28 -11.61 0.81 4.23
C TYR A 28 -13.03 0.70 3.69
N GLN A 29 -13.78 -0.38 3.92
CA GLN A 29 -15.14 -0.59 3.41
C GLN A 29 -16.03 0.64 3.70
N ASP A 30 -16.06 1.05 4.98
CA ASP A 30 -16.73 2.26 5.49
C ASP A 30 -15.70 3.29 5.97
N GLY A 31 -14.48 3.20 5.43
CA GLY A 31 -13.34 4.00 5.83
C GLY A 31 -13.38 5.43 5.30
N PRO A 32 -12.36 6.23 5.62
CA PRO A 32 -12.42 7.67 5.45
C PRO A 32 -12.04 8.16 4.05
N ILE A 33 -11.68 7.25 3.15
CA ILE A 33 -11.23 7.59 1.79
C ILE A 33 -12.39 7.44 0.83
N GLU A 34 -12.72 8.54 0.16
CA GLU A 34 -13.74 8.55 -0.88
C GLU A 34 -13.19 7.86 -2.13
N ALA A 35 -13.85 6.78 -2.55
CA ALA A 35 -13.49 6.05 -3.76
C ALA A 35 -14.72 5.36 -4.36
N VAL A 36 -14.86 5.45 -5.67
CA VAL A 36 -15.94 4.78 -6.43
C VAL A 36 -15.72 3.27 -6.51
N ARG A 37 -14.48 2.80 -6.33
CA ARG A 37 -14.14 1.38 -6.33
C ARG A 37 -12.91 1.11 -5.48
N LYS A 38 -12.94 -0.01 -4.76
CA LYS A 38 -11.85 -0.54 -3.94
C LYS A 38 -11.24 -1.76 -4.62
N ILE A 39 -9.96 -1.69 -4.98
CA ILE A 39 -9.32 -2.69 -5.82
C ILE A 39 -8.13 -3.30 -5.09
N MET A 40 -8.06 -4.62 -5.06
CA MET A 40 -6.87 -5.35 -4.62
C MET A 40 -6.17 -5.91 -5.86
N ILE A 41 -5.01 -5.36 -6.21
CA ILE A 41 -4.24 -5.83 -7.37
C ILE A 41 -3.28 -6.92 -6.91
N ASP A 42 -3.55 -8.14 -7.34
CA ASP A 42 -2.96 -9.38 -6.87
C ASP A 42 -1.88 -9.91 -7.82
N ASP A 43 -0.66 -10.10 -7.30
CA ASP A 43 0.50 -10.59 -8.05
C ASP A 43 0.54 -12.12 -8.14
N GLY A 44 -0.52 -12.74 -8.64
CA GLY A 44 -0.55 -14.18 -8.90
C GLY A 44 -0.57 -15.05 -7.64
N SER A 45 -1.34 -14.66 -6.63
CA SER A 45 -1.48 -15.40 -5.37
C SER A 45 -1.98 -16.83 -5.59
N PRO A 46 -1.38 -17.86 -4.96
CA PRO A 46 -1.86 -19.24 -5.04
C PRO A 46 -3.15 -19.46 -4.23
N TRP A 47 -3.43 -18.58 -3.26
CA TRP A 47 -4.63 -18.64 -2.43
C TRP A 47 -5.51 -17.42 -2.70
N LEU A 48 -6.81 -17.65 -2.82
CA LEU A 48 -7.84 -16.62 -2.99
C LEU A 48 -9.02 -16.95 -2.07
N PRO A 49 -9.75 -15.92 -1.60
CA PRO A 49 -11.03 -16.14 -0.94
C PRO A 49 -12.06 -16.71 -1.93
N THR A 50 -13.15 -17.27 -1.40
CA THR A 50 -14.28 -17.68 -2.25
C THR A 50 -14.94 -16.46 -2.92
N PRO A 51 -15.56 -16.63 -4.10
CA PRO A 51 -16.25 -15.53 -4.79
C PRO A 51 -17.36 -14.85 -3.98
N ASP A 52 -17.96 -15.56 -3.01
CA ASP A 52 -18.98 -15.01 -2.10
C ASP A 52 -18.44 -13.92 -1.16
N ILE A 53 -17.13 -13.94 -0.88
CA ILE A 53 -16.47 -12.91 -0.06
C ILE A 53 -16.15 -11.70 -0.94
N ILE A 54 -15.50 -11.96 -2.07
CA ILE A 54 -15.11 -10.95 -3.05
C ILE A 54 -14.82 -11.59 -4.40
N LYS A 55 -15.28 -10.93 -5.45
CA LYS A 55 -15.02 -11.36 -6.82
C LYS A 55 -13.55 -11.18 -7.18
N THR A 56 -12.98 -12.19 -7.83
CA THR A 56 -11.67 -12.13 -8.45
C THR A 56 -11.82 -12.14 -9.97
N VAL A 57 -11.14 -11.22 -10.65
CA VAL A 57 -11.13 -11.12 -12.11
C VAL A 57 -9.69 -11.11 -12.63
N PRO A 58 -9.43 -11.63 -13.84
CA PRO A 58 -8.12 -11.50 -14.46
C PRO A 58 -7.73 -10.04 -14.70
N SER A 59 -6.44 -9.71 -14.58
CA SER A 59 -5.86 -8.39 -14.93
C SER A 59 -6.06 -7.97 -16.39
N THR A 60 -6.36 -8.92 -17.27
CA THR A 60 -6.68 -8.66 -18.68
C THR A 60 -8.16 -8.44 -18.93
N ALA A 61 -9.03 -8.68 -17.93
CA ALA A 61 -10.45 -8.46 -18.07
C ALA A 61 -10.78 -6.98 -17.91
N SER A 62 -11.72 -6.48 -18.71
CA SER A 62 -12.23 -5.12 -18.54
C SER A 62 -13.06 -5.04 -17.26
N LEU A 63 -12.61 -4.23 -16.31
CA LEU A 63 -13.34 -3.87 -15.10
C LEU A 63 -14.70 -3.20 -15.36
N SER A 64 -14.89 -2.60 -16.54
CA SER A 64 -16.18 -2.03 -16.96
C SER A 64 -17.31 -3.06 -17.03
N LEU A 65 -16.98 -4.35 -17.19
CA LEU A 65 -17.94 -5.46 -17.25
C LEU A 65 -18.45 -5.90 -15.87
N PHE A 66 -17.92 -5.32 -14.80
CA PHE A 66 -18.24 -5.69 -13.43
C PHE A 66 -18.67 -4.45 -12.66
N ASN A 67 -19.78 -4.57 -11.92
CA ASN A 67 -20.35 -3.46 -11.15
C ASN A 67 -20.01 -3.54 -9.65
N ASP A 68 -19.17 -4.51 -9.26
CA ASP A 68 -18.77 -4.71 -7.87
C ASP A 68 -17.97 -3.50 -7.34
N ASP A 69 -18.38 -2.94 -6.19
CA ASP A 69 -17.67 -1.83 -5.52
C ASP A 69 -16.29 -2.25 -5.01
N LYS A 70 -16.09 -3.56 -4.84
CA LYS A 70 -14.85 -4.19 -4.38
C LYS A 70 -14.49 -5.38 -5.26
N VAL A 71 -13.24 -5.46 -5.69
CA VAL A 71 -12.78 -6.52 -6.61
C VAL A 71 -11.30 -6.83 -6.42
N ILE A 72 -10.94 -8.10 -6.60
CA ILE A 72 -9.55 -8.53 -6.76
C ILE A 72 -9.24 -8.58 -8.25
N VAL A 73 -8.23 -7.85 -8.70
CA VAL A 73 -7.70 -7.90 -10.07
C VAL A 73 -6.39 -8.68 -10.03
N ARG A 74 -6.35 -9.85 -10.68
CA ARG A 74 -5.27 -10.82 -10.50
C ARG A 74 -4.45 -11.07 -11.76
N PHE A 75 -3.14 -11.04 -11.62
CA PHE A 75 -2.21 -11.56 -12.63
C PHE A 75 -2.18 -13.09 -12.62
N ALA A 76 -1.99 -13.70 -13.79
CA ALA A 76 -2.00 -15.16 -13.92
C ALA A 76 -0.78 -15.81 -13.27
N ASP A 77 0.37 -15.15 -13.36
CA ASP A 77 1.67 -15.54 -12.84
C ASP A 77 2.11 -14.62 -11.70
N ASN A 78 3.04 -15.10 -10.88
CA ASN A 78 3.66 -14.34 -9.80
C ASN A 78 5.08 -13.96 -10.22
N LEU A 79 5.39 -12.65 -10.27
CA LEU A 79 6.75 -12.16 -10.52
C LEU A 79 7.52 -11.98 -9.21
N GLY A 80 6.81 -11.63 -8.13
CA GLY A 80 7.31 -11.64 -6.78
C GLY A 80 8.36 -10.57 -6.51
N ARG A 81 9.11 -10.79 -5.43
CA ARG A 81 10.25 -9.98 -5.03
C ARG A 81 11.51 -10.82 -5.14
N GLN A 82 12.44 -10.37 -5.97
CA GLN A 82 13.70 -11.05 -6.25
C GLN A 82 14.81 -10.57 -5.30
N SER A 83 14.79 -9.30 -4.87
CA SER A 83 15.74 -8.75 -3.91
C SER A 83 15.15 -7.56 -3.14
N VAL A 84 15.96 -6.88 -2.29
CA VAL A 84 15.51 -5.67 -1.60
C VAL A 84 15.14 -4.57 -2.60
N SER A 85 15.92 -4.40 -3.65
CA SER A 85 15.74 -3.39 -4.70
C SER A 85 15.05 -3.91 -5.98
N ALA A 86 14.84 -5.22 -6.11
CA ALA A 86 14.15 -5.84 -7.25
C ALA A 86 12.82 -6.46 -6.82
N TYR A 87 11.72 -5.75 -7.08
CA TYR A 87 10.35 -6.17 -6.75
C TYR A 87 9.40 -6.05 -7.96
N PRO A 88 9.63 -6.83 -9.02
CA PRO A 88 8.86 -6.74 -10.27
C PRO A 88 7.36 -6.97 -10.09
N GLY A 89 6.97 -7.83 -9.15
CA GLY A 89 5.56 -8.07 -8.82
C GLY A 89 4.85 -6.81 -8.29
N TRP A 90 5.51 -6.08 -7.40
CA TRP A 90 4.97 -4.83 -6.86
C TRP A 90 4.91 -3.76 -7.95
N TRP A 91 5.97 -3.62 -8.76
CA TRP A 91 5.99 -2.66 -9.86
C TRP A 91 4.87 -2.91 -10.86
N ARG A 92 4.73 -4.16 -11.33
CA ARG A 92 3.65 -4.54 -12.24
C ARG A 92 2.28 -4.21 -11.65
N SER A 93 2.06 -4.56 -10.38
CA SER A 93 0.78 -4.35 -9.71
C SER A 93 0.48 -2.86 -9.50
N PHE A 94 1.46 -2.09 -9.04
CA PHE A 94 1.35 -0.65 -8.82
C PHE A 94 1.10 0.10 -10.14
N LEU A 95 1.90 -0.17 -11.17
CA LEU A 95 1.79 0.44 -12.50
C LEU A 95 0.54 0.00 -13.25
N HIS A 96 -0.11 -1.09 -12.85
CA HIS A 96 -1.41 -1.45 -13.40
C HIS A 96 -2.54 -0.54 -12.88
N GLY A 97 -2.33 0.13 -11.74
CA GLY A 97 -3.29 1.09 -11.18
C GLY A 97 -3.70 2.18 -12.17
N VAL A 98 -2.77 2.73 -12.95
CA VAL A 98 -3.10 3.76 -13.97
C VAL A 98 -3.93 3.19 -15.11
N THR A 99 -3.69 1.94 -15.52
CA THR A 99 -4.50 1.26 -16.54
C THR A 99 -5.95 1.14 -16.07
N LEU A 100 -6.16 0.71 -14.82
CA LEU A 100 -7.51 0.60 -14.25
C LEU A 100 -8.17 1.97 -14.06
N ALA A 101 -7.39 2.99 -13.67
CA ALA A 101 -7.90 4.34 -13.52
C ALA A 101 -8.42 4.94 -14.83
N ARG A 102 -7.67 4.75 -15.92
CA ARG A 102 -8.08 5.13 -17.28
C ARG A 102 -9.33 4.39 -17.72
N GLU A 103 -9.36 3.08 -17.50
CA GLU A 103 -10.50 2.25 -17.89
C GLU A 103 -11.79 2.69 -17.20
N LEU A 104 -11.71 3.02 -15.91
CA LEU A 104 -12.85 3.47 -15.11
C LEU A 104 -13.18 4.96 -15.29
N GLY A 105 -12.35 5.71 -16.04
CA GLY A 105 -12.52 7.15 -16.24
C GLY A 105 -12.51 7.94 -14.93
N VAL A 106 -11.64 7.55 -13.98
CA VAL A 106 -11.46 8.30 -12.72
C VAL A 106 -10.38 9.36 -12.85
N ASP A 107 -10.45 10.38 -12.00
CA ASP A 107 -9.55 11.54 -12.02
C ASP A 107 -8.43 11.42 -10.99
N LYS A 108 -8.50 10.41 -10.09
CA LYS A 108 -7.58 10.26 -8.97
C LYS A 108 -7.38 8.79 -8.61
N ILE A 109 -6.14 8.46 -8.30
CA ILE A 109 -5.72 7.19 -7.71
C ILE A 109 -5.32 7.47 -6.28
N VAL A 110 -5.87 6.69 -5.35
CA VAL A 110 -5.35 6.60 -3.99
C VAL A 110 -4.76 5.19 -3.83
N HIS A 111 -3.45 5.10 -3.74
CA HIS A 111 -2.74 3.86 -3.42
C HIS A 111 -2.46 3.83 -1.92
N ILE A 112 -2.90 2.76 -1.25
CA ILE A 112 -2.57 2.48 0.15
C ILE A 112 -2.21 1.01 0.22
N GLU A 113 -0.97 0.68 0.57
CA GLU A 113 -0.54 -0.72 0.66
C GLU A 113 -1.42 -1.54 1.61
N SER A 114 -1.45 -2.86 1.38
CA SER A 114 -2.31 -3.80 2.10
C SER A 114 -2.01 -3.93 3.59
N ASP A 115 -0.96 -3.27 4.09
CA ASP A 115 -0.57 -3.13 5.49
C ASP A 115 -0.40 -1.66 5.93
N ALA A 116 -0.95 -0.71 5.16
CA ALA A 116 -0.96 0.72 5.48
C ALA A 116 -2.38 1.21 5.81
N TYR A 117 -2.48 2.16 6.76
CA TYR A 117 -3.75 2.65 7.27
C TYR A 117 -3.71 4.16 7.60
N ILE A 118 -4.78 4.86 7.23
CA ILE A 118 -5.03 6.27 7.55
C ILE A 118 -5.80 6.35 8.85
N LEU A 119 -5.27 7.06 9.84
CA LEU A 119 -5.74 7.04 11.21
C LEU A 119 -6.44 8.33 11.66
N SER A 120 -6.23 9.46 10.97
CA SER A 120 -6.83 10.75 11.34
C SER A 120 -7.73 11.33 10.25
N GLN A 121 -8.79 12.02 10.67
CA GLN A 121 -9.67 12.78 9.78
C GLN A 121 -8.91 13.86 9.02
N HIS A 122 -7.99 14.56 9.68
CA HIS A 122 -7.16 15.58 9.05
C HIS A 122 -6.39 15.05 7.82
N LEU A 123 -5.79 13.86 7.91
CA LEU A 123 -5.13 13.25 6.76
C LEU A 123 -6.12 12.73 5.70
N ALA A 124 -7.25 12.19 6.11
CA ALA A 124 -8.28 11.77 5.17
C ALA A 124 -8.86 12.94 4.36
N ASP A 125 -9.19 14.05 5.02
CA ASP A 125 -9.69 15.28 4.39
C ASP A 125 -8.68 15.80 3.37
N PHE A 126 -7.40 15.78 3.75
CA PHE A 126 -6.31 16.13 2.85
C PHE A 126 -6.27 15.22 1.61
N ILE A 127 -6.27 13.88 1.77
CA ILE A 127 -6.24 12.93 0.66
C ILE A 127 -7.47 13.10 -0.26
N ASN A 128 -8.66 13.27 0.33
CA ASN A 128 -9.89 13.45 -0.42
C ASN A 128 -9.93 14.80 -1.16
N GLY A 129 -9.32 15.85 -0.59
CA GLY A 129 -9.26 17.19 -1.16
C GLY A 129 -8.12 17.46 -2.15
N ILE A 130 -7.17 16.55 -2.35
CA ILE A 130 -6.13 16.69 -3.38
C ILE A 130 -6.77 16.59 -4.78
N GLU A 131 -6.43 17.55 -5.65
CA GLU A 131 -6.99 17.66 -7.01
C GLU A 131 -6.00 17.65 -8.17
N SER A 132 -4.70 17.82 -7.91
CA SER A 132 -3.65 17.77 -8.93
C SER A 132 -2.36 17.21 -8.33
N GLY A 133 -1.45 16.70 -9.15
CA GLY A 133 -0.12 16.26 -8.69
C GLY A 133 -0.02 14.82 -8.21
N TRP A 134 1.20 14.43 -7.82
CA TRP A 134 1.58 13.13 -7.27
C TRP A 134 2.15 13.36 -5.88
N HIS A 135 1.35 12.99 -4.88
CA HIS A 135 1.60 13.27 -3.48
C HIS A 135 1.96 12.02 -2.71
N VAL A 136 2.93 12.17 -1.82
CA VAL A 136 3.34 11.16 -0.84
C VAL A 136 3.55 11.81 0.52
N LEU A 137 3.53 10.99 1.57
CA LEU A 137 3.81 11.43 2.94
C LEU A 137 5.30 11.32 3.23
N TRP A 138 5.78 11.94 4.30
CA TRP A 138 7.16 11.82 4.73
C TRP A 138 7.31 10.80 5.86
N CYS A 139 8.25 9.87 5.72
CA CYS A 139 8.61 8.93 6.78
C CYS A 139 9.76 9.51 7.60
N GLN A 140 9.47 10.05 8.79
CA GLN A 140 10.42 10.88 9.54
C GLN A 140 11.66 10.10 10.01
N ARG A 141 11.47 8.85 10.47
CA ARG A 141 12.54 7.99 10.95
C ARG A 141 13.55 7.62 9.88
N TYR A 142 13.06 7.27 8.70
CA TYR A 142 13.90 6.79 7.60
C TYR A 142 14.32 7.90 6.64
N ARG A 143 13.74 9.09 6.79
CA ARG A 143 14.07 10.30 6.03
C ARG A 143 13.89 10.13 4.52
N PHE A 144 12.79 9.51 4.12
CA PHE A 144 12.39 9.37 2.71
C PHE A 144 10.88 9.59 2.53
N PRO A 145 10.41 9.77 1.28
CA PRO A 145 8.99 9.77 0.95
C PRO A 145 8.36 8.38 1.14
N GLU A 146 7.24 8.29 1.86
CA GLU A 146 6.52 7.04 2.12
C GLU A 146 5.70 6.62 0.89
N THR A 147 6.17 5.59 0.19
CA THR A 147 5.55 5.02 -1.02
C THR A 147 4.37 4.11 -0.74
N ALA A 148 4.17 3.67 0.51
CA ALA A 148 3.03 2.85 0.86
C ALA A 148 1.69 3.62 0.84
N ILE A 149 1.72 4.96 0.82
CA ILE A 149 0.55 5.83 0.69
C ILE A 149 0.83 6.88 -0.38
N GLN A 150 0.11 6.82 -1.50
CA GLN A 150 0.29 7.76 -2.61
C GLN A 150 -1.06 8.25 -3.13
N VAL A 151 -1.12 9.53 -3.49
CA VAL A 151 -2.27 10.14 -4.17
C VAL A 151 -1.81 10.68 -5.50
N ILE A 152 -2.37 10.17 -6.60
CA ILE A 152 -1.93 10.48 -7.96
C ILE A 152 -3.14 11.00 -8.72
N CYS A 153 -3.11 12.26 -9.11
CA CYS A 153 -4.19 12.90 -9.87
C CYS A 153 -4.03 12.71 -11.38
N GLY A 154 -5.12 12.94 -12.11
CA GLY A 154 -5.22 12.68 -13.54
C GLY A 154 -4.21 13.43 -14.39
N ASP A 155 -3.76 14.61 -13.94
CA ASP A 155 -2.70 15.40 -14.56
C ASP A 155 -1.32 14.69 -14.52
N GLN A 156 -1.16 13.67 -13.67
CA GLN A 156 0.06 12.88 -13.55
C GLN A 156 -0.04 11.49 -14.21
N PHE A 157 -1.20 11.10 -14.77
CA PHE A 157 -1.37 9.77 -15.35
C PHE A 157 -0.47 9.52 -16.55
N GLU A 158 -0.26 10.52 -17.40
CA GLU A 158 0.67 10.38 -18.54
C GLU A 158 2.10 10.13 -18.07
N LEU A 159 2.55 10.85 -17.04
CA LEU A 159 3.87 10.65 -16.45
C LEU A 159 4.00 9.26 -15.80
N PHE A 160 2.94 8.78 -15.15
CA PHE A 160 2.87 7.45 -14.57
C PHE A 160 2.93 6.34 -15.66
N GLU A 161 2.26 6.55 -16.79
CA GLU A 161 2.30 5.66 -17.96
C GLU A 161 3.68 5.68 -18.65
N GLN A 162 4.30 6.85 -18.79
CA GLN A 162 5.65 6.98 -19.31
C GLN A 162 6.67 6.27 -18.42
N PHE A 163 6.56 6.40 -17.10
CA PHE A 163 7.40 5.66 -16.16
C PHE A 163 7.28 4.14 -16.37
N LYS A 164 6.05 3.64 -16.54
CA LYS A 164 5.78 2.23 -16.87
C LYS A 164 6.42 1.78 -18.18
N ALA A 165 6.44 2.64 -19.21
CA ALA A 165 6.98 2.31 -20.53
C ALA A 165 8.52 2.39 -20.60
N CYS A 166 9.12 3.33 -19.88
CA CYS A 166 10.55 3.62 -19.95
C CYS A 166 11.43 2.75 -19.02
N GLN A 167 10.83 2.02 -18.07
CA GLN A 167 11.56 1.14 -17.15
C GLN A 167 10.97 -0.28 -17.16
N PRO A 168 11.15 -1.06 -18.24
CA PRO A 168 10.60 -2.42 -18.32
C PRO A 168 11.25 -3.40 -17.33
N ASP A 169 12.50 -3.16 -16.92
CA ASP A 169 13.26 -4.11 -16.12
C ASP A 169 13.40 -3.75 -14.63
N LEU A 170 13.08 -2.51 -14.22
CA LEU A 170 13.05 -2.01 -12.82
C LEU A 170 14.03 -2.72 -11.86
N ASN A 171 15.24 -2.92 -12.36
CA ASN A 171 16.36 -3.63 -11.73
C ASN A 171 17.50 -2.66 -11.46
N ASP A 172 17.20 -1.35 -11.43
CA ASP A 172 18.18 -0.26 -11.35
C ASP A 172 18.85 -0.16 -9.96
N GLY A 173 18.52 -1.07 -9.04
CA GLY A 173 19.17 -1.19 -7.75
C GLY A 173 18.75 -0.12 -6.74
N ASP A 174 17.91 0.84 -7.13
CA ASP A 174 17.42 1.93 -6.30
C ASP A 174 15.99 1.67 -5.77
N LEU A 175 15.63 2.37 -4.70
CA LEU A 175 14.33 2.25 -4.04
C LEU A 175 13.26 3.08 -4.78
N ALA A 176 11.99 2.66 -4.73
CA ALA A 176 10.88 3.34 -5.40
C ALA A 176 10.76 4.80 -4.95
N GLU A 177 11.11 5.04 -3.69
CA GLU A 177 11.21 6.33 -3.01
C GLU A 177 12.13 7.34 -3.74
N ASN A 178 13.11 6.86 -4.51
CA ASN A 178 14.07 7.68 -5.26
C ASN A 178 13.74 7.78 -6.76
N LEU A 179 12.87 6.91 -7.27
CA LEU A 179 12.61 6.76 -8.71
C LEU A 179 11.30 7.44 -9.14
N LEU A 180 10.31 7.45 -8.27
CA LEU A 180 8.99 7.96 -8.60
C LEU A 180 8.98 9.50 -8.67
N PRO A 181 8.35 10.09 -9.70
CA PRO A 181 8.41 11.53 -9.93
C PRO A 181 7.37 12.29 -9.09
N PHE A 182 7.54 12.28 -7.77
CA PHE A 182 6.64 12.98 -6.85
C PHE A 182 6.66 14.49 -7.10
N THR A 183 5.48 15.10 -7.19
CA THR A 183 5.37 16.57 -7.28
C THR A 183 5.36 17.23 -5.90
N ALA A 184 4.98 16.50 -4.86
CA ALA A 184 4.98 17.00 -3.48
C ALA A 184 5.14 15.89 -2.44
N VAL A 185 5.91 16.22 -1.39
CA VAL A 185 6.20 15.34 -0.25
C VAL A 185 5.77 16.04 1.04
N HIS A 186 4.78 15.50 1.73
CA HIS A 186 4.11 16.13 2.86
C HIS A 186 4.70 15.72 4.20
N ARG A 187 5.32 16.69 4.90
CA ARG A 187 6.02 16.48 6.19
C ARG A 187 5.18 16.79 7.41
N GLN A 188 3.99 17.36 7.23
CA GLN A 188 3.11 17.81 8.30
C GLN A 188 2.34 16.67 8.99
N PHE A 189 2.23 15.50 8.35
CA PHE A 189 1.51 14.34 8.88
C PHE A 189 2.45 13.41 9.66
N LYS A 190 1.97 12.90 10.80
CA LYS A 190 2.72 12.01 11.69
C LYS A 190 2.46 10.55 11.33
N GLY A 191 3.51 9.79 11.05
CA GLY A 191 3.39 8.36 10.81
C GLY A 191 4.71 7.72 10.43
N GLU A 192 4.78 6.39 10.56
CA GLU A 192 6.01 5.62 10.41
C GLU A 192 5.74 4.19 9.90
N ARG A 193 6.84 3.51 9.51
CA ARG A 193 6.90 2.06 9.28
C ARG A 193 7.11 1.31 10.60
N TYR A 194 6.01 0.88 11.23
CA TYR A 194 6.05 0.40 12.62
C TYR A 194 6.53 -1.04 12.82
N SER A 195 6.55 -1.88 11.77
CA SER A 195 7.14 -3.23 11.89
C SER A 195 8.65 -3.24 11.71
N GLU A 196 9.23 -2.32 10.94
CA GLU A 196 10.67 -2.24 10.68
C GLU A 196 11.49 -1.70 11.86
N VAL A 197 10.82 -1.06 12.83
CA VAL A 197 11.41 -0.56 14.09
C VAL A 197 12.20 -1.64 14.83
N GLN A 198 11.83 -2.92 14.66
CA GLN A 198 12.52 -4.05 15.25
C GLN A 198 13.94 -4.28 14.71
N LYS A 199 14.26 -3.84 13.50
CA LYS A 199 15.54 -4.20 12.84
C LYS A 199 16.72 -3.34 13.30
N ASN A 200 16.49 -2.17 13.89
CA ASN A 200 17.56 -1.33 14.44
C ASN A 200 17.91 -1.70 15.89
N ARG A 201 18.56 -2.86 16.09
CA ARG A 201 19.30 -3.16 17.32
C ARG A 201 20.56 -2.28 17.39
N GLY A 202 20.40 -1.03 17.81
CA GLY A 202 21.52 -0.25 18.34
C GLY A 202 22.06 -0.93 19.60
N PHE A 203 23.36 -1.24 19.62
CA PHE A 203 24.17 -1.75 20.75
C PHE A 203 24.11 -3.25 21.15
N LEU A 204 23.22 -4.09 20.62
CA LEU A 204 23.17 -5.54 20.96
C LEU A 204 23.42 -6.46 19.75
N ARG A 205 24.55 -6.25 19.06
CA ARG A 205 25.03 -7.07 17.92
C ARG A 205 25.95 -8.24 18.34
N SER A 206 25.88 -8.70 19.58
CA SER A 206 26.68 -9.82 20.07
C SER A 206 26.00 -11.16 19.75
N LYS A 207 26.61 -11.97 18.88
CA LYS A 207 26.24 -13.38 18.58
C LYS A 207 26.16 -14.29 19.81
N LYS A 208 26.59 -13.81 20.99
CA LYS A 208 26.58 -14.59 22.25
C LYS A 208 25.20 -14.73 22.88
N PHE A 209 24.20 -13.95 22.45
CA PHE A 209 22.85 -13.97 23.02
C PHE A 209 21.80 -14.66 22.12
N ASP A 210 22.22 -15.19 20.97
CA ASP A 210 21.33 -15.87 20.02
C ASP A 210 20.83 -17.24 20.52
N PHE A 211 21.40 -17.79 21.59
CA PHE A 211 21.03 -19.10 22.15
C PHE A 211 19.87 -19.05 23.15
N ILE A 212 19.37 -17.87 23.53
CA ILE A 212 18.28 -17.72 24.51
C ILE A 212 16.93 -17.58 23.76
N PRO A 213 16.03 -18.59 23.79
CA PRO A 213 14.80 -18.61 22.98
C PRO A 213 13.83 -17.46 23.28
N PHE A 214 13.86 -16.90 24.49
CA PHE A 214 13.03 -15.76 24.90
C PHE A 214 13.45 -14.45 24.21
N LEU A 215 14.75 -14.25 23.91
CA LEU A 215 15.26 -13.06 23.20
C LEU A 215 15.05 -13.11 21.67
N GLN A 216 14.59 -14.26 21.16
CA GLN A 216 14.18 -14.45 19.77
C GLN A 216 12.68 -14.14 19.55
N ARG A 217 11.91 -13.94 20.62
CA ARG A 217 10.52 -13.48 20.51
C ARG A 217 10.52 -11.97 20.22
N PRO A 218 9.70 -11.48 19.28
CA PRO A 218 9.70 -10.08 18.85
C PRO A 218 9.05 -9.20 19.93
N PHE A 219 9.79 -8.93 21.01
CA PHE A 219 9.29 -8.27 22.22
C PHE A 219 9.25 -6.75 22.17
N PHE A 220 9.61 -6.11 21.05
CA PHE A 220 9.49 -4.67 20.89
C PHE A 220 8.62 -4.36 19.67
N ARG A 221 7.33 -4.14 19.92
CA ARG A 221 6.43 -3.51 18.96
C ARG A 221 6.27 -2.09 19.44
N GLU A 222 6.63 -1.11 18.61
CA GLU A 222 6.36 0.28 18.95
C GLU A 222 4.85 0.47 18.93
N SER A 223 4.32 1.03 20.02
CA SER A 223 2.94 1.47 20.08
C SER A 223 2.76 2.56 19.04
N ILE A 224 1.69 2.47 18.26
CA ILE A 224 1.31 3.56 17.36
C ILE A 224 0.90 4.73 18.27
N PRO A 225 1.54 5.91 18.15
CA PRO A 225 1.16 7.09 18.92
C PRO A 225 -0.31 7.44 18.71
N ASP A 226 -0.96 7.91 19.78
CA ASP A 226 -2.38 8.28 19.73
C ASP A 226 -2.67 9.42 18.73
N ASP A 227 -1.65 10.22 18.44
CA ASP A 227 -1.70 11.34 17.50
C ASP A 227 -1.12 11.02 16.10
N ALA A 228 -0.79 9.75 15.81
CA ALA A 228 -0.27 9.37 14.49
C ALA A 228 -1.35 9.44 13.41
N ASP A 229 -1.16 10.25 12.38
CA ASP A 229 -2.06 10.38 11.23
C ASP A 229 -2.11 9.12 10.35
N PHE A 230 -1.01 8.36 10.27
CA PHE A 230 -0.95 7.12 9.51
C PHE A 230 -0.01 6.07 10.12
N VAL A 231 -0.19 4.83 9.69
CA VAL A 231 0.67 3.68 10.00
C VAL A 231 0.96 2.94 8.70
N THR A 232 2.22 2.60 8.45
CA THR A 232 2.62 1.71 7.35
C THR A 232 3.29 0.47 7.92
N GLN A 233 3.22 -0.62 7.16
CA GLN A 233 3.72 -1.94 7.58
C GLN A 233 3.15 -2.40 8.93
N ALA A 234 1.84 -2.20 9.13
CA ALA A 234 1.16 -2.58 10.34
C ALA A 234 1.11 -4.12 10.51
N VAL A 235 1.30 -4.60 11.73
CA VAL A 235 1.19 -6.04 12.05
C VAL A 235 -0.14 -6.37 12.74
N ILE A 236 -0.55 -7.64 12.67
CA ILE A 236 -1.87 -8.09 13.18
C ILE A 236 -2.13 -7.73 14.65
N SER A 237 -1.09 -7.68 15.47
CA SER A 237 -1.20 -7.39 16.90
C SER A 237 -1.39 -5.92 17.23
N GLN A 238 -1.10 -5.02 16.29
CA GLN A 238 -1.30 -3.59 16.51
C GLN A 238 -2.78 -3.29 16.32
N GLN A 239 -3.39 -2.69 17.32
CA GLN A 239 -4.75 -2.19 17.23
C GLN A 239 -4.71 -0.70 16.97
N PHE A 240 -5.55 -0.24 16.07
CA PHE A 240 -5.73 1.17 15.72
C PHE A 240 -7.12 1.33 15.14
N ALA A 241 -7.66 2.53 15.31
CA ALA A 241 -8.96 2.92 14.79
C ALA A 241 -8.84 4.29 14.14
N PHE A 242 -9.68 4.53 13.14
CA PHE A 242 -9.82 5.84 12.54
C PHE A 242 -10.42 6.84 13.54
N ARG A 243 -9.80 8.01 13.66
CA ARG A 243 -10.22 9.08 14.55
C ARG A 243 -10.89 10.19 13.74
N LYS A 244 -12.20 10.34 13.93
CA LYS A 244 -12.97 11.48 13.45
C LYS A 244 -12.62 12.71 14.29
N ASN A 245 -12.52 13.88 13.66
CA ASN A 245 -12.45 15.14 14.41
C ASN A 245 -13.73 15.24 15.27
N SER A 246 -13.56 15.52 16.55
CA SER A 246 -14.66 15.72 17.52
C SER A 246 -15.33 17.06 17.30
#